data_AF-A0AAD3HFM4-F1
#
_entry.id   AF-A0AAD3HFM4-F1
#
_cell.length_a   1.000
_cell.length_b   1.000
_cell.length_c   1.000
_cell.angle_alpha   90.00
_cell.angle_beta   90.00
_cell.angle_gamma   90.00
#
_symmetry.space_group_name_H-M   'P 1'
#
loop_
_entity.id
_entity.type
_entity.pdbx_description
1 polymer ?
#
loop_
_entity_poly.entity_id
_entity_poly.type
_entity_poly.pdbx_seq_one_letter_code
_entity_poly.pdbx_strand_id
1 'polypeptide(L)'
;MAFTSTYTKSTSPSSTKLFSLKPAAVPLMDAGKALARSGELLIDATSNPKLDIYGGGLSSTGANIRNSGDCIAQAAASCRFKTAAELVSDELRESATCFLECVENHLLKAIDDAQVDEMLDLKHILEKEVLPSMTNYSTYMEQAGAGIVKRETVADIGKNFYESGKELEILALAIQKIDTEMEETKVSGQRMLYASEMMKLAGNNLMGVAPEKKKGKGWLKG
;
A
#
# COMPACT_ATOMS: atom_id res chain seq x y z
N MET A 1 -9.22 20.59 65.95
CA MET A 1 -8.45 20.58 64.70
C MET A 1 -9.30 19.87 63.65
N ALA A 2 -9.75 20.59 62.62
CA ALA A 2 -10.53 20.03 61.52
C ALA A 2 -9.63 19.93 60.28
N PHE A 3 -9.47 18.73 59.75
CA PHE A 3 -8.74 18.46 58.51
C PHE A 3 -9.72 18.60 57.35
N THR A 4 -9.58 19.65 56.52
CA THR A 4 -10.29 19.77 55.25
C THR A 4 -9.41 19.21 54.14
N SER A 5 -9.78 18.03 53.63
CA SER A 5 -9.17 17.43 52.45
C SER A 5 -9.79 18.04 51.19
N THR A 6 -9.04 18.87 50.47
CA THR A 6 -9.41 19.36 49.15
C THR A 6 -8.96 18.35 48.09
N TYR A 7 -9.79 17.35 47.81
CA TYR A 7 -9.63 16.53 46.61
C TYR A 7 -10.11 17.33 45.40
N THR A 8 -9.18 17.97 44.68
CA THR A 8 -9.42 18.41 43.30
C THR A 8 -9.45 17.18 42.41
N LYS A 9 -10.67 16.75 42.03
CA LYS A 9 -10.89 15.70 41.04
C LYS A 9 -10.44 16.24 39.69
N SER A 10 -9.21 15.92 39.29
CA SER A 10 -8.75 16.06 37.90
C SER A 10 -9.52 15.06 37.06
N THR A 11 -10.63 15.49 36.46
CA THR A 11 -11.25 14.76 35.36
C THR A 11 -10.56 15.17 34.08
N SER A 12 -9.41 14.58 33.79
CA SER A 12 -8.98 14.48 32.40
C SER A 12 -10.05 13.64 31.68
N PRO A 13 -10.65 14.13 30.58
CA PRO A 13 -11.48 13.29 29.76
C PRO A 13 -10.55 12.24 29.15
N SER A 14 -10.54 11.05 29.74
CA SER A 14 -10.12 9.82 29.06
C SER A 14 -11.08 9.66 27.89
N SER A 15 -10.78 10.34 26.79
CA SER A 15 -11.38 10.09 25.51
C SER A 15 -10.88 8.72 25.10
N THR A 16 -11.58 7.68 25.54
CA THR A 16 -11.59 6.36 24.91
C THR A 16 -12.10 6.53 23.48
N LYS A 17 -11.24 7.09 22.62
CA LYS A 17 -11.45 7.05 21.18
C LYS A 17 -11.54 5.56 20.84
N LEU A 18 -12.75 5.14 20.48
CA LEU A 18 -13.01 3.81 19.97
C LEU A 18 -11.99 3.49 18.88
N PHE A 19 -11.20 2.44 19.08
CA PHE A 19 -10.32 1.89 18.06
C PHE A 19 -11.18 1.56 16.83
N SER A 20 -10.99 2.31 15.74
CA SER A 20 -11.81 2.18 14.56
C SER A 20 -10.99 2.49 13.31
N LEU A 21 -10.89 1.49 12.43
CA LEU A 21 -10.27 1.62 11.12
C LEU A 21 -11.28 2.06 10.04
N LYS A 22 -12.53 2.36 10.44
CA LYS A 22 -13.61 2.77 9.53
C LYS A 22 -13.23 3.93 8.61
N PRO A 23 -12.48 4.97 9.05
CA PRO A 23 -12.07 6.06 8.16
C PRO A 23 -11.16 5.63 7.00
N ALA A 24 -10.46 4.49 7.13
CA ALA A 24 -9.60 3.92 6.08
C ALA A 24 -10.35 2.99 5.12
N ALA A 25 -11.57 2.55 5.44
CA ALA A 25 -12.25 1.47 4.71
C ALA A 25 -12.52 1.78 3.23
N VAL A 26 -12.95 3.01 2.90
CA VAL A 26 -13.21 3.37 1.50
C VAL A 26 -11.89 3.57 0.72
N PRO A 27 -10.94 4.40 1.20
CA PRO A 27 -9.68 4.56 0.48
C PRO A 27 -8.90 3.24 0.32
N LEU A 28 -8.86 2.36 1.33
CA LEU A 28 -8.21 1.05 1.17
C LEU A 28 -8.91 0.16 0.16
N MET A 29 -10.25 0.19 0.06
CA MET A 29 -10.98 -0.58 -0.94
C MET A 29 -10.61 -0.12 -2.36
N ASP A 30 -10.54 1.20 -2.56
CA ASP A 30 -10.15 1.78 -3.85
C ASP A 30 -8.67 1.49 -4.16
N ALA A 31 -7.80 1.54 -3.15
CA ALA A 31 -6.38 1.18 -3.27
C ALA A 31 -6.21 -0.29 -3.67
N GLY A 32 -6.84 -1.22 -2.95
CA GLY A 32 -6.72 -2.66 -3.20
C GLY A 32 -7.16 -3.04 -4.60
N LYS A 33 -8.32 -2.55 -5.06
CA LYS A 33 -8.81 -2.79 -6.42
C LYS A 33 -7.89 -2.23 -7.51
N ALA A 34 -7.35 -1.03 -7.29
CA ALA A 34 -6.46 -0.42 -8.25
C ALA A 34 -5.10 -1.14 -8.30
N LEU A 35 -4.58 -1.57 -7.15
CA LEU A 35 -3.35 -2.36 -7.07
C LEU A 35 -3.53 -3.74 -7.71
N ALA A 36 -4.67 -4.39 -7.46
CA ALA A 36 -5.03 -5.66 -8.09
C ALA A 36 -4.99 -5.54 -9.62
N ARG A 37 -5.66 -4.52 -10.16
CA ARG A 37 -5.67 -4.25 -11.61
C ARG A 37 -4.30 -3.87 -12.16
N SER A 38 -3.47 -3.18 -11.39
CA SER A 38 -2.08 -2.89 -11.77
C SER A 38 -1.28 -4.17 -11.95
N GLY A 39 -1.39 -5.12 -11.01
CA GLY A 39 -0.75 -6.43 -11.11
C GLY A 39 -1.18 -7.20 -12.37
N GLU A 40 -2.48 -7.23 -12.67
CA GLU A 40 -3.01 -7.85 -13.91
C GLU A 40 -2.38 -7.25 -15.17
N LEU A 41 -2.34 -5.92 -15.27
CA LEU A 41 -1.75 -5.23 -16.42
C LEU A 41 -0.25 -5.51 -16.55
N LEU A 42 0.46 -5.67 -15.42
CA LEU A 42 1.88 -6.04 -15.46
C LEU A 42 2.07 -7.48 -15.93
N ILE A 43 1.17 -8.40 -15.59
CA ILE A 43 1.17 -9.77 -16.16
C ILE A 43 0.95 -9.69 -17.67
N ASP A 44 -0.06 -8.94 -18.12
CA ASP A 44 -0.37 -8.77 -19.55
C ASP A 44 0.82 -8.19 -20.33
N ALA A 45 1.55 -7.23 -19.73
CA ALA A 45 2.78 -6.67 -20.29
C ALA A 45 3.85 -7.73 -20.56
N THR A 46 3.96 -8.75 -19.70
CA THR A 46 4.94 -9.84 -19.87
C THR A 46 4.56 -10.86 -20.95
N SER A 47 3.33 -10.84 -21.45
CA SER A 47 2.93 -11.65 -22.62
C SER A 47 3.43 -11.07 -23.95
N ASN A 48 4.06 -9.88 -23.94
CA ASN A 48 4.63 -9.25 -25.12
C ASN A 48 6.03 -9.85 -25.44
N PRO A 49 6.33 -10.24 -26.69
CA PRO A 49 7.63 -10.80 -27.09
C PRO A 49 8.86 -9.90 -26.82
N LYS A 50 8.68 -8.61 -26.56
CA LYS A 50 9.78 -7.69 -26.21
C LYS A 50 10.22 -7.80 -24.75
N LEU A 51 9.30 -8.17 -23.86
CA LEU A 51 9.54 -8.40 -22.44
C LEU A 51 9.37 -9.90 -22.15
N ASP A 52 9.59 -10.80 -23.13
CA ASP A 52 9.19 -12.22 -23.19
C ASP A 52 9.61 -13.08 -21.99
N ILE A 53 8.99 -12.79 -20.85
CA ILE A 53 9.23 -13.39 -19.54
C ILE A 53 7.88 -13.78 -18.93
N TYR A 54 6.90 -14.09 -19.77
CA TYR A 54 5.63 -14.65 -19.31
C TYR A 54 5.89 -15.95 -18.55
N GLY A 55 5.43 -16.03 -17.29
CA GLY A 55 5.81 -17.12 -16.37
C GLY A 55 7.22 -17.01 -15.77
N GLY A 56 7.99 -15.97 -16.12
CA GLY A 56 9.26 -15.55 -15.53
C GLY A 56 9.08 -14.60 -14.35
N GLY A 57 10.19 -14.08 -13.81
CA GLY A 57 10.20 -13.34 -12.54
C GLY A 57 9.32 -12.08 -12.53
N LEU A 58 9.26 -11.32 -13.64
CA LEU A 58 8.42 -10.11 -13.72
C LEU A 58 6.92 -10.44 -13.82
N SER A 59 6.56 -11.53 -14.49
CA SER A 59 5.17 -12.00 -14.57
C SER A 59 4.68 -12.41 -13.17
N SER A 60 5.51 -13.16 -12.43
CA SER A 60 5.26 -13.49 -11.04
C SER A 60 5.20 -12.24 -10.14
N THR A 61 5.96 -11.18 -10.46
CA THR A 61 5.87 -9.89 -9.75
C THR A 61 4.48 -9.27 -9.92
N GLY A 62 3.95 -9.25 -11.14
CA GLY A 62 2.57 -8.82 -11.39
C GLY A 62 1.52 -9.64 -10.63
N ALA A 63 1.70 -10.97 -10.56
CA ALA A 63 0.79 -11.85 -9.81
C ALA A 63 0.79 -11.57 -8.30
N ASN A 64 1.96 -11.34 -7.70
CA ASN A 64 2.07 -11.01 -6.28
C ASN A 64 1.50 -9.62 -5.96
N ILE A 65 1.71 -8.64 -6.84
CA ILE A 65 1.07 -7.32 -6.73
C ILE A 65 -0.45 -7.47 -6.78
N ARG A 66 -0.96 -8.30 -7.70
CA ARG A 66 -2.40 -8.53 -7.81
C ARG A 66 -2.99 -9.10 -6.51
N ASN A 67 -2.39 -10.19 -6.03
CA ASN A 67 -2.83 -10.88 -4.81
C ASN A 67 -2.78 -9.96 -3.59
N SER A 68 -1.73 -9.13 -3.48
CA SER A 68 -1.62 -8.12 -2.43
C SER A 68 -2.77 -7.10 -2.49
N GLY A 69 -3.13 -6.65 -3.69
CA GLY A 69 -4.29 -5.77 -3.91
C GLY A 69 -5.61 -6.39 -3.46
N ASP A 70 -5.82 -7.67 -3.74
CA ASP A 70 -7.01 -8.41 -3.29
C ASP A 70 -7.06 -8.52 -1.75
N CYS A 71 -5.93 -8.79 -1.10
CA CYS A 71 -5.84 -8.81 0.37
C CYS A 71 -6.19 -7.43 0.97
N ILE A 72 -5.67 -6.33 0.41
CA ILE A 72 -6.02 -4.97 0.85
C ILE A 72 -7.52 -4.70 0.70
N ALA A 73 -8.13 -5.14 -0.40
CA ALA A 73 -9.57 -4.98 -0.62
C ALA A 73 -10.40 -5.78 0.40
N GLN A 74 -9.93 -6.97 0.78
CA GLN A 74 -10.55 -7.80 1.82
C GLN A 74 -10.40 -7.17 3.22
N ALA A 75 -9.21 -6.69 3.58
CA ALA A 75 -8.98 -5.88 4.78
C ALA A 75 -9.94 -4.67 4.83
N ALA A 76 -10.07 -3.94 3.72
CA ALA A 76 -10.91 -2.76 3.61
C ALA A 76 -12.40 -3.04 3.84
N ALA A 77 -12.90 -4.18 3.34
CA ALA A 77 -14.27 -4.64 3.61
C ALA A 77 -14.51 -4.86 5.11
N SER A 78 -13.49 -5.36 5.82
CA SER A 78 -13.52 -5.66 7.25
C SER A 78 -13.36 -4.43 8.15
N CYS A 79 -12.68 -3.37 7.70
CA CYS A 79 -12.44 -2.12 8.46
C CYS A 79 -13.70 -1.42 9.00
N ARG A 80 -14.89 -1.72 8.43
CA ARG A 80 -16.17 -1.15 8.87
C ARG A 80 -16.72 -1.81 10.14
N PHE A 81 -16.25 -3.01 10.48
CA PHE A 81 -16.72 -3.80 11.60
C PHE A 81 -15.73 -3.72 12.77
N LYS A 82 -16.21 -3.29 13.93
CA LYS A 82 -15.36 -3.16 15.14
C LYS A 82 -14.81 -4.51 15.64
N THR A 83 -15.46 -5.61 15.27
CA THR A 83 -15.11 -6.97 15.69
C THR A 83 -14.22 -7.69 14.69
N ALA A 84 -13.94 -7.12 13.52
CA ALA A 84 -13.16 -7.75 12.46
C ALA A 84 -11.67 -7.36 12.48
N ALA A 85 -11.15 -6.92 13.62
CA ALA A 85 -9.76 -6.47 13.74
C ALA A 85 -8.75 -7.58 13.37
N GLU A 86 -9.05 -8.82 13.72
CA GLU A 86 -8.25 -9.99 13.34
C GLU A 86 -8.22 -10.18 11.83
N LEU A 87 -9.38 -10.16 11.16
CA LEU A 87 -9.47 -10.23 9.69
C LEU A 87 -8.72 -9.08 9.02
N VAL A 88 -8.82 -7.86 9.53
CA VAL A 88 -8.05 -6.74 8.97
C VAL A 88 -6.56 -6.98 9.15
N SER A 89 -6.12 -7.43 10.33
CA SER A 89 -4.72 -7.76 10.56
C SER A 89 -4.23 -8.82 9.59
N ASP A 90 -4.91 -9.97 9.52
CA ASP A 90 -4.46 -11.12 8.73
C ASP A 90 -4.31 -10.75 7.25
N GLU A 91 -5.30 -10.05 6.67
CA GLU A 91 -5.26 -9.61 5.28
C GLU A 91 -4.15 -8.56 5.01
N LEU A 92 -3.85 -7.68 5.96
CA LEU A 92 -2.74 -6.73 5.79
C LEU A 92 -1.38 -7.43 5.82
N ARG A 93 -1.24 -8.45 6.67
CA ARG A 93 -0.02 -9.26 6.77
C ARG A 93 0.13 -10.16 5.56
N GLU A 94 -0.96 -10.71 5.03
CA GLU A 94 -0.94 -11.47 3.78
C GLU A 94 -0.56 -10.60 2.57
N SER A 95 -1.04 -9.35 2.52
CA SER A 95 -0.59 -8.35 1.54
C SER A 95 0.91 -8.07 1.63
N ALA A 96 1.46 -8.02 2.84
CA ALA A 96 2.90 -7.89 3.07
C ALA A 96 3.68 -9.13 2.61
N THR A 97 3.18 -10.34 2.92
CA THR A 97 3.75 -11.62 2.50
C THR A 97 3.83 -11.73 0.99
N CYS A 98 2.76 -11.37 0.26
CA CYS A 98 2.79 -11.37 -1.21
C CYS A 98 3.99 -10.57 -1.78
N PHE A 99 4.28 -9.40 -1.21
CA PHE A 99 5.41 -8.58 -1.65
C PHE A 99 6.75 -9.18 -1.22
N LEU A 100 6.84 -9.73 -0.01
CA LEU A 100 8.07 -10.35 0.48
C LEU A 100 8.43 -11.61 -0.32
N GLU A 101 7.46 -12.50 -0.56
CA GLU A 101 7.64 -13.69 -1.37
C GLU A 101 8.10 -13.35 -2.79
N CYS A 102 7.55 -12.27 -3.36
CA CYS A 102 8.00 -11.76 -4.65
C CYS A 102 9.47 -11.33 -4.62
N VAL A 103 9.87 -10.55 -3.61
CA VAL A 103 11.26 -10.11 -3.46
C VAL A 103 12.20 -11.31 -3.31
N GLU A 104 11.85 -12.26 -2.45
CA GLU A 104 12.72 -13.40 -2.11
C GLU A 104 12.83 -14.44 -3.24
N ASN A 105 11.77 -14.65 -4.02
CA ASN A 105 11.68 -15.80 -4.92
C ASN A 105 11.54 -15.46 -6.40
N HIS A 106 11.16 -14.23 -6.77
CA HIS A 106 10.80 -13.90 -8.15
C HIS A 106 11.56 -12.70 -8.72
N LEU A 107 11.71 -11.65 -7.93
CA LEU A 107 12.34 -10.42 -8.39
C LEU A 107 13.84 -10.59 -8.58
N LEU A 108 14.51 -11.32 -7.68
CA LEU A 108 15.93 -11.67 -7.84
C LEU A 108 16.16 -12.46 -9.13
N LYS A 109 15.27 -13.39 -9.45
CA LYS A 109 15.33 -14.12 -10.73
C LYS A 109 15.13 -13.17 -11.92
N ALA A 110 14.18 -12.23 -11.86
CA ALA A 110 14.00 -11.25 -12.94
C ALA A 110 15.22 -10.36 -13.16
N ILE A 111 15.94 -10.01 -12.09
CA ILE A 111 17.20 -9.26 -12.13
C ILE A 111 18.29 -10.10 -12.80
N ASP A 112 18.42 -11.37 -12.43
CA ASP A 112 19.40 -12.29 -13.03
C ASP A 112 19.10 -12.54 -14.51
N ASP A 113 17.84 -12.79 -14.87
CA ASP A 113 17.39 -12.97 -16.25
C ASP A 113 17.73 -11.72 -17.08
N ALA A 114 17.39 -10.52 -16.58
CA ALA A 114 17.74 -9.26 -17.25
C ALA A 114 19.26 -9.04 -17.39
N GLN A 115 20.07 -9.55 -16.45
CA GLN A 115 21.53 -9.51 -16.55
C GLN A 115 22.07 -10.46 -17.62
N VAL A 116 21.52 -11.67 -17.73
CA VAL A 116 21.91 -12.68 -18.72
C VAL A 116 21.54 -12.21 -20.13
N ASP A 117 20.38 -11.58 -20.28
CA ASP A 117 19.87 -11.09 -21.56
C ASP A 117 20.39 -9.68 -21.93
N GLU A 118 21.38 -9.17 -21.19
CA GLU A 118 22.01 -7.85 -21.37
C GLU A 118 21.03 -6.66 -21.33
N MET A 119 19.88 -6.82 -20.68
CA MET A 119 18.88 -5.77 -20.45
C MET A 119 19.27 -4.91 -19.23
N LEU A 120 20.42 -4.24 -19.31
CA LEU A 120 21.05 -3.57 -18.17
C LEU A 120 20.19 -2.44 -17.56
N ASP A 121 19.41 -1.73 -18.38
CA ASP A 121 18.49 -0.69 -17.90
C ASP A 121 17.34 -1.30 -17.08
N LEU A 122 16.75 -2.40 -17.56
CA LEU A 122 15.72 -3.14 -16.83
C LEU A 122 16.29 -3.65 -15.50
N LYS A 123 17.45 -4.30 -15.55
CA LYS A 123 18.14 -4.77 -14.35
C LYS A 123 18.34 -3.64 -13.33
N HIS A 124 18.81 -2.48 -13.78
CA HIS A 124 19.01 -1.32 -12.91
C HIS A 124 17.71 -0.85 -12.25
N ILE A 125 16.62 -0.75 -13.02
CA ILE A 125 15.30 -0.39 -12.49
C ILE A 125 14.83 -1.40 -11.45
N LEU A 126 14.94 -2.70 -11.75
CA LEU A 126 14.52 -3.77 -10.85
C LEU A 126 15.32 -3.76 -9.53
N GLU A 127 16.65 -3.66 -9.61
CA GLU A 127 17.53 -3.68 -8.44
C GLU A 127 17.44 -2.41 -7.59
N LYS A 128 17.34 -1.23 -8.23
CA LYS A 128 17.48 0.06 -7.52
C LYS A 128 16.16 0.67 -7.10
N GLU A 129 15.07 0.34 -7.78
CA GLU A 129 13.78 0.98 -7.53
C GLU A 129 12.71 -0.05 -7.11
N VAL A 130 12.53 -1.13 -7.87
CA VAL A 130 11.46 -2.12 -7.60
C VAL A 130 11.76 -2.91 -6.32
N LEU A 131 12.96 -3.47 -6.18
CA LEU A 131 13.30 -4.31 -5.03
C LEU A 131 13.20 -3.57 -3.69
N PRO A 132 13.80 -2.38 -3.51
CA PRO A 132 13.71 -1.66 -2.24
C PRO A 132 12.27 -1.23 -1.91
N SER A 133 11.52 -0.73 -2.91
CA SER A 133 10.15 -0.26 -2.68
C SER A 133 9.21 -1.41 -2.29
N MET A 134 9.35 -2.58 -2.92
CA MET A 134 8.56 -3.76 -2.52
C MET A 134 8.91 -4.25 -1.11
N THR A 135 10.21 -4.24 -0.76
CA THR A 135 10.68 -4.63 0.58
C THR A 135 10.14 -3.71 1.67
N ASN A 136 10.22 -2.40 1.44
CA ASN A 136 9.73 -1.40 2.39
C ASN A 136 8.21 -1.44 2.51
N TYR A 137 7.49 -1.57 1.39
CA TYR A 137 6.03 -1.75 1.40
C TYR A 137 5.62 -2.94 2.27
N SER A 138 6.25 -4.10 2.06
CA SER A 138 6.00 -5.30 2.86
C SER A 138 6.20 -5.02 4.35
N THR A 139 7.33 -4.37 4.70
CA THR A 139 7.65 -4.00 6.08
C THR A 139 6.55 -3.15 6.72
N TYR A 140 6.09 -2.09 6.05
CA TYR A 140 5.07 -1.21 6.61
C TYR A 140 3.70 -1.87 6.70
N MET A 141 3.33 -2.72 5.73
CA MET A 141 2.08 -3.47 5.78
C MET A 141 2.06 -4.51 6.91
N GLU A 142 3.15 -5.25 7.11
CA GLU A 142 3.31 -6.17 8.23
C GLU A 142 3.23 -5.41 9.56
N GLN A 143 3.88 -4.25 9.66
CA GLN A 143 3.80 -3.40 10.86
C GLN A 143 2.38 -2.88 11.11
N ALA A 144 1.62 -2.52 10.07
CA ALA A 144 0.22 -2.11 10.21
C ALA A 144 -0.65 -3.25 10.75
N GLY A 145 -0.52 -4.45 10.18
CA GLY A 145 -1.25 -5.64 10.65
C GLY A 145 -0.87 -6.04 12.07
N ALA A 146 0.43 -6.14 12.36
CA ALA A 146 0.94 -6.45 13.70
C ALA A 146 0.51 -5.40 14.74
N GLY A 147 0.49 -4.11 14.36
CA GLY A 147 0.06 -3.01 15.23
C GLY A 147 -1.40 -3.14 15.65
N ILE A 148 -2.28 -3.67 14.79
CA ILE A 148 -3.69 -3.96 15.14
C ILE A 148 -3.75 -5.01 16.26
N VAL A 149 -3.02 -6.12 16.13
CA VAL A 149 -2.99 -7.20 17.14
C VAL A 149 -2.40 -6.70 18.46
N LYS A 150 -1.33 -5.90 18.38
CA LYS A 150 -0.68 -5.28 19.54
C LYS A 150 -1.49 -4.14 20.17
N ARG A 151 -2.61 -3.74 19.55
CA ARG A 151 -3.47 -2.61 19.97
C ARG A 151 -2.70 -1.30 20.05
N GLU A 152 -1.81 -1.07 19.08
CA GLU A 152 -1.16 0.21 18.88
C GLU A 152 -2.19 1.30 18.55
N THR A 153 -1.79 2.56 18.56
CA THR A 153 -2.75 3.64 18.30
C THR A 153 -3.23 3.60 16.85
N VAL A 154 -4.47 4.02 16.60
CA VAL A 154 -5.01 4.14 15.24
C VAL A 154 -4.14 5.08 14.37
N ALA A 155 -3.53 6.08 14.99
CA ALA A 155 -2.61 6.98 14.29
C ALA A 155 -1.31 6.28 13.86
N ASP A 156 -0.75 5.39 14.69
CA ASP A 156 0.45 4.62 14.33
C ASP A 156 0.18 3.65 13.17
N ILE A 157 -0.98 2.96 13.20
CA ILE A 157 -1.45 2.14 12.08
C ILE A 157 -1.62 3.00 10.82
N GLY A 158 -2.19 4.20 10.98
CA GLY A 158 -2.33 5.18 9.89
C GLY A 158 -1.00 5.63 9.29
N LYS A 159 0.04 5.82 10.12
CA LYS A 159 1.38 6.14 9.65
C LYS A 159 1.93 5.04 8.76
N ASN A 160 1.75 3.78 9.14
CA ASN A 160 2.20 2.65 8.33
C ASN A 160 1.49 2.61 6.96
N PHE A 161 0.17 2.84 6.90
CA PHE A 161 -0.51 2.98 5.59
C PHE A 161 0.03 4.13 4.75
N TYR A 162 0.36 5.26 5.38
CA TYR A 162 0.92 6.39 4.67
C TYR A 162 2.30 6.07 4.08
N GLU A 163 3.18 5.46 4.86
CA GLU A 163 4.50 5.05 4.38
C GLU A 163 4.40 3.93 3.32
N SER A 164 3.54 2.92 3.49
CA SER A 164 3.25 1.93 2.44
C SER A 164 2.80 2.61 1.13
N GLY A 165 1.95 3.64 1.22
CA GLY A 165 1.53 4.42 0.07
C GLY A 165 2.68 5.14 -0.63
N LYS A 166 3.68 5.65 0.11
CA LYS A 166 4.88 6.26 -0.49
C LYS A 166 5.75 5.24 -1.21
N GLU A 167 5.90 4.05 -0.65
CA GLU A 167 6.66 2.98 -1.32
C GLU A 167 5.94 2.50 -2.59
N LEU A 168 4.60 2.42 -2.59
CA LEU A 168 3.83 2.16 -3.81
C LEU A 168 3.97 3.26 -4.87
N GLU A 169 4.17 4.52 -4.47
CA GLU A 169 4.42 5.62 -5.41
C GLU A 169 5.75 5.43 -6.14
N ILE A 170 6.80 5.08 -5.39
CA ILE A 170 8.12 4.78 -5.95
C ILE A 170 8.02 3.58 -6.89
N LEU A 171 7.37 2.51 -6.45
CA LEU A 171 7.15 1.32 -7.28
C LEU A 171 6.37 1.65 -8.55
N ALA A 172 5.30 2.44 -8.46
CA ALA A 172 4.50 2.85 -9.60
C ALA A 172 5.31 3.60 -10.66
N LEU A 173 6.23 4.47 -10.23
CA LEU A 173 7.13 5.19 -11.12
C LEU A 173 8.19 4.26 -11.73
N ALA A 174 8.68 3.27 -10.97
CA ALA A 174 9.61 2.27 -11.47
C ALA A 174 8.98 1.37 -12.53
N ILE A 175 7.75 0.89 -12.32
CA ILE A 175 7.02 0.06 -13.30
C ILE A 175 6.82 0.79 -14.63
N GLN A 176 6.57 2.11 -14.61
CA GLN A 176 6.44 2.91 -15.85
C GLN A 176 7.74 3.03 -16.64
N LYS A 177 8.89 2.79 -16.00
CA LYS A 177 10.21 2.84 -16.65
C LYS A 177 10.62 1.50 -17.25
N ILE A 178 9.98 0.39 -16.87
CA ILE A 178 10.32 -0.96 -17.36
C ILE A 178 10.28 -1.03 -18.89
N ASP A 179 9.23 -0.45 -19.47
CA ASP A 179 9.13 -0.19 -20.92
C ASP A 179 8.27 1.06 -21.09
N THR A 180 8.86 2.14 -21.62
CA THR A 180 8.19 3.45 -21.77
C THR A 180 7.23 3.50 -22.97
N GLU A 181 7.37 2.58 -23.91
CA GLU A 181 6.56 2.51 -25.12
C GLU A 181 5.37 1.55 -24.96
N MET A 182 5.40 0.69 -23.94
CA MET A 182 4.33 -0.25 -23.64
C MET A 182 3.19 0.42 -22.87
N GLU A 183 1.97 0.33 -23.40
CA GLU A 183 0.81 0.96 -22.75
C GLU A 183 0.43 0.22 -21.46
N GLU A 184 0.62 -1.10 -21.40
CA GLU A 184 0.32 -1.92 -20.23
C GLU A 184 1.14 -1.53 -18.99
N THR A 185 2.45 -1.32 -19.13
CA THR A 185 3.33 -0.86 -18.03
C THR A 185 2.95 0.54 -17.57
N LYS A 186 2.65 1.44 -18.51
CA LYS A 186 2.19 2.79 -18.24
C LYS A 186 0.87 2.82 -17.48
N VAL A 187 -0.15 2.10 -17.96
CA VAL A 187 -1.46 2.03 -17.29
C VAL A 187 -1.32 1.29 -15.95
N SER A 188 -0.50 0.24 -15.86
CA SER A 188 -0.21 -0.43 -14.60
C SER A 188 0.34 0.55 -13.56
N GLY A 189 1.37 1.32 -13.91
CA GLY A 189 1.92 2.33 -13.02
C GLY A 189 0.93 3.43 -12.64
N GLN A 190 0.07 3.89 -13.57
CA GLN A 190 -0.99 4.85 -13.24
C GLN A 190 -2.00 4.29 -12.23
N ARG A 191 -2.37 3.02 -12.36
CA ARG A 191 -3.26 2.34 -11.41
C ARG A 191 -2.61 2.19 -10.04
N MET A 192 -1.33 1.83 -10.01
CA MET A 192 -0.57 1.74 -8.76
C MET A 192 -0.36 3.11 -8.11
N LEU A 193 -0.18 4.17 -8.90
CA LEU A 193 -0.08 5.54 -8.39
C LEU A 193 -1.40 5.98 -7.73
N TYR A 194 -2.54 5.68 -8.36
CA TYR A 194 -3.84 5.90 -7.73
C TYR A 194 -3.99 5.07 -6.44
N ALA A 195 -3.52 3.82 -6.42
CA ALA A 195 -3.53 2.99 -5.21
C ALA A 195 -2.70 3.61 -4.09
N SER A 196 -1.50 4.12 -4.42
CA SER A 196 -0.64 4.88 -3.51
C SER A 196 -1.36 6.09 -2.91
N GLU A 197 -2.00 6.92 -3.73
CA GLU A 197 -2.74 8.08 -3.26
C GLU A 197 -3.87 7.71 -2.30
N MET A 198 -4.62 6.65 -2.62
CA MET A 198 -5.69 6.16 -1.77
C MET A 198 -5.18 5.56 -0.47
N MET A 199 -4.02 4.90 -0.48
CA MET A 199 -3.38 4.37 0.72
C MET A 199 -2.84 5.49 1.63
N LYS A 200 -2.21 6.52 1.04
CA LYS A 200 -1.82 7.75 1.75
C LYS A 200 -3.05 8.45 2.37
N LEU A 201 -4.16 8.51 1.64
CA LEU A 201 -5.42 9.06 2.15
C LEU A 201 -5.98 8.22 3.31
N ALA A 202 -5.93 6.88 3.22
CA ALA A 202 -6.31 6.00 4.32
C ALA A 202 -5.50 6.32 5.59
N GLY A 203 -4.17 6.42 5.45
CA GLY A 203 -3.27 6.77 6.54
C GLY A 203 -3.58 8.13 7.17
N ASN A 204 -3.75 9.16 6.34
CA ASN A 204 -4.13 10.50 6.78
C ASN A 204 -5.46 10.52 7.54
N ASN A 205 -6.46 9.77 7.06
CA ASN A 205 -7.76 9.67 7.74
C ASN A 205 -7.64 9.05 9.14
N LEU A 206 -6.78 8.05 9.32
CA LEU A 206 -6.55 7.41 10.62
C LEU A 206 -5.73 8.27 11.57
N MET A 207 -4.75 9.00 11.04
CA MET A 207 -3.96 9.99 11.79
C MET A 207 -4.78 11.25 12.15
N GLY A 208 -5.95 11.44 11.55
CA GLY A 208 -6.77 12.64 11.74
C GLY A 208 -6.20 13.89 11.06
N VAL A 209 -5.39 13.70 10.01
CA VAL A 209 -4.88 14.79 9.17
C VAL A 209 -6.04 15.34 8.36
N ALA A 210 -6.32 16.64 8.51
CA ALA A 210 -7.38 17.28 7.74
C ALA A 210 -7.02 17.23 6.23
N PRO A 211 -7.97 16.89 5.34
CA PRO A 211 -7.70 16.95 3.91
C PRO A 211 -7.30 18.38 3.53
N GLU A 212 -6.23 18.53 2.75
CA GLU A 212 -5.91 19.84 2.17
C GLU A 212 -7.15 20.34 1.44
N LYS A 213 -7.63 21.54 1.81
CA LYS A 213 -8.69 22.20 1.07
C LYS A 213 -8.18 22.36 -0.37
N LYS A 214 -8.77 21.63 -1.32
CA LYS A 214 -8.54 21.89 -2.74
C LYS A 214 -8.69 23.40 -2.96
N LYS A 215 -7.63 24.08 -3.39
CA LYS A 215 -7.70 25.47 -3.85
C LYS A 215 -8.53 25.46 -5.13
N GLY A 216 -9.85 25.42 -4.99
CA GLY A 216 -10.76 25.51 -6.11
C GLY A 216 -10.61 26.86 -6.78
N LYS A 217 -10.41 26.88 -8.10
CA LYS A 217 -10.71 28.06 -8.91
C LYS A 217 -12.19 28.38 -8.67
N GLY A 218 -12.44 29.53 -8.05
CA GLY A 218 -13.77 30.05 -7.86
C GLY A 218 -14.51 30.05 -9.19
N TRP A 219 -15.75 29.55 -9.16
CA TRP A 219 -16.65 29.56 -10.30
C TRP A 219 -16.81 31.00 -10.79
N LEU A 220 -16.35 31.28 -12.01
CA LEU A 220 -16.84 32.43 -12.78
C LEU A 220 -18.29 32.13 -13.15
N LYS A 221 -19.22 32.72 -12.40
CA LYS A 221 -20.56 32.97 -12.91
C LYS A 221 -20.43 34.09 -13.94
N GLY A 222 -20.60 33.74 -15.21
CA GLY A 222 -20.86 34.65 -16.33
C GLY A 222 -22.14 34.21 -17.00
#